data_AF-S4P5I0-F1
#
_entry.id   AF-S4P5I0-F1
#
_cell.length_a   1.000
_cell.length_b   1.000
_cell.length_c   1.000
_cell.angle_alpha   90.00
_cell.angle_beta   90.00
_cell.angle_gamma   90.00
#
_symmetry.space_group_name_H-M   'P 1'
#
loop_
_entity.id
_entity.type
_entity.pdbx_description
1 polymer ?
#
loop_
_entity_poly.entity_id
_entity_poly.type
_entity_poly.pdbx_seq_one_letter_code
_entity_poly.pdbx_strand_id
1 'polypeptide(L)' 'CGKGFLSYPRLVTHIESHKNGTYPCKKCKMTFPSISKLKYHTAKIHGTLGKTKLSKCHKCLVRFEHHYEKVKHLKEV' A
#
# COMPACT_ATOMS: atom_id res chain seq x y z
N CYS A 1 -14.74 6.37 17.51
CA CYS A 1 -13.55 5.95 18.28
C CYS A 1 -12.79 7.11 18.98
N GLY A 2 -13.34 8.33 19.05
CA GLY A 2 -12.76 9.43 19.84
C GLY A 2 -11.40 10.00 19.39
N LYS A 3 -10.89 9.64 18.20
CA LYS A 3 -9.59 10.14 17.70
C LYS A 3 -9.74 11.53 17.06
N GLY A 4 -8.87 12.47 17.44
CA GLY A 4 -8.72 13.77 16.80
C GLY A 4 -7.68 13.75 15.67
N PHE A 5 -7.85 14.60 14.66
CA PHE A 5 -6.96 14.71 13.51
C PHE A 5 -6.64 16.18 13.22
N LEU A 6 -5.38 16.46 12.89
CA LEU A 6 -4.89 17.82 12.62
C LEU A 6 -5.33 18.37 11.25
N SER A 7 -5.99 17.57 10.41
CA SER A 7 -6.34 17.98 9.05
C SER A 7 -7.57 17.21 8.54
N TYR A 8 -8.40 17.91 7.75
CA TYR A 8 -9.60 17.34 7.14
C TYR A 8 -9.32 16.08 6.28
N PRO A 9 -8.30 16.03 5.40
CA PRO A 9 -8.06 14.83 4.59
C PRO A 9 -7.76 13.59 5.44
N ARG A 10 -6.98 13.75 6.53
CA ARG A 10 -6.68 12.64 7.45
C ARG A 10 -7.92 12.16 8.20
N LEU A 11 -8.80 13.09 8.59
CA LEU A 11 -10.08 12.74 9.21
C LEU A 11 -10.97 11.95 8.23
N VAL A 12 -11.05 12.38 6.97
CA VAL A 12 -11.84 11.67 5.94
C VAL A 12 -11.32 10.25 5.73
N THR A 13 -10.02 10.06 5.51
CA THR A 13 -9.41 8.72 5.36
C THR A 13 -9.62 7.86 6.61
N HIS A 14 -9.59 8.47 7.79
CA HIS A 14 -9.89 7.76 9.03
C HIS A 14 -11.35 7.32 9.10
N ILE A 15 -12.30 8.18 8.73
CA ILE A 15 -13.74 7.83 8.70
C ILE A 15 -14.00 6.71 7.71
N GLU A 16 -13.32 6.68 6.56
CA GLU A 16 -13.38 5.56 5.62
C GLU A 16 -12.92 4.23 6.23
N SER A 17 -12.03 4.25 7.22
CA SER A 17 -11.63 3.04 7.94
C SER A 17 -12.72 2.48 8.86
N HIS A 18 -13.66 3.33 9.31
CA HIS A 18 -14.86 2.90 10.05
C HIS A 18 -15.98 2.44 9.11
N LYS A 19 -15.95 2.85 7.83
CA LYS A 19 -16.81 2.25 6.82
C LYS A 19 -16.35 0.81 6.61
N ASN A 20 -17.04 -0.13 7.27
CA ASN A 20 -16.93 -1.56 7.01
C ASN A 20 -17.53 -1.87 5.62
N GLY A 21 -16.79 -1.50 4.57
CA GLY A 21 -17.04 -1.95 3.21
C GLY A 21 -16.32 -3.27 2.97
N THR A 22 -17.05 -4.27 2.51
CA THR A 22 -16.45 -5.48 1.95
C THR A 22 -15.99 -5.19 0.53
N TYR A 23 -14.73 -5.45 0.24
CA TYR A 23 -14.11 -5.26 -1.07
C TYR A 23 -13.86 -6.63 -1.70
N PRO A 24 -14.84 -7.20 -2.44
CA PRO A 24 -14.69 -8.49 -3.08
C PRO A 24 -13.69 -8.41 -4.23
N CYS A 25 -12.87 -9.45 -4.38
CA CYS A 25 -12.04 -9.63 -5.55
C CYS A 25 -12.91 -10.02 -6.75
N LYS A 26 -12.63 -9.42 -7.92
CA LYS A 26 -13.34 -9.77 -9.17
C LYS A 26 -12.81 -11.05 -9.83
N LYS A 27 -11.64 -11.53 -9.39
CA LYS A 27 -10.95 -12.69 -9.97
C LYS A 27 -11.02 -13.94 -9.09
N CYS A 28 -11.40 -13.81 -7.82
CA CYS A 28 -11.60 -14.93 -6.91
C CYS A 28 -12.69 -14.58 -5.88
N LYS A 29 -13.08 -15.56 -5.06
CA LYS A 29 -14.15 -15.39 -4.06
C LYS A 29 -13.70 -14.76 -2.74
N MET A 30 -12.51 -14.15 -2.69
CA MET A 30 -12.00 -13.50 -1.47
C MET A 30 -12.55 -12.09 -1.30
N THR A 31 -12.83 -11.73 -0.04
CA THR A 31 -13.34 -10.43 0.35
C THR A 31 -12.39 -9.77 1.34
N PHE A 32 -12.11 -8.48 1.14
CA PHE A 32 -11.15 -7.73 1.94
C PHE A 32 -11.82 -6.57 2.68
N PRO A 33 -11.31 -6.18 3.86
CA PRO A 33 -11.88 -5.06 4.63
C PRO A 33 -11.43 -3.69 4.12
N SER A 34 -10.53 -3.61 3.13
CA SER A 34 -10.11 -2.33 2.55
C SER A 34 -9.65 -2.48 1.09
N ILE A 35 -9.78 -1.39 0.32
CA ILE A 35 -9.26 -1.30 -1.06
C ILE A 35 -7.77 -1.61 -1.11
N SER A 36 -6.98 -1.11 -0.15
CA SER A 36 -5.52 -1.34 -0.11
C SER A 36 -5.18 -2.82 0.03
N LYS A 37 -5.90 -3.57 0.88
CA LYS A 37 -5.71 -5.02 1.00
C LYS A 37 -6.15 -5.76 -0.25
N LEU A 38 -7.27 -5.37 -0.87
CA LEU A 38 -7.70 -5.94 -2.15
C LEU A 38 -6.67 -5.68 -3.27
N LYS A 39 -6.11 -4.47 -3.35
CA LYS A 39 -5.06 -4.12 -4.31
C LYS A 39 -3.79 -4.96 -4.09
N TYR A 40 -3.37 -5.13 -2.84
CA TYR A 40 -2.24 -6.00 -2.52
C TYR A 40 -2.52 -7.46 -2.92
N HIS A 41 -3.71 -7.98 -2.59
CA HIS A 41 -4.12 -9.33 -2.98
C HIS A 41 -4.14 -9.50 -4.50
N THR A 42 -4.76 -8.58 -5.24
CA THR A 42 -4.85 -8.64 -6.70
C THR A 42 -3.49 -8.46 -7.39
N ALA A 43 -2.57 -7.71 -6.79
CA ALA A 43 -1.18 -7.61 -7.22
C ALA A 43 -0.43 -8.93 -7.02
N LYS A 44 -0.50 -9.49 -5.82
CA LYS A 44 0.28 -10.66 -5.41
C LYS A 44 -0.24 -11.99 -5.96
N ILE A 45 -1.56 -12.18 -5.90
CA ILE A 45 -2.21 -13.45 -6.26
C ILE A 45 -2.64 -13.46 -7.72
N HIS A 46 -3.02 -12.31 -8.26
CA HIS A 46 -3.54 -12.21 -9.63
C HIS A 46 -2.67 -11.42 -10.59
N GLY A 47 -1.48 -10.98 -10.16
CA GLY A 47 -0.47 -10.31 -11.01
C GLY A 47 -0.94 -9.02 -11.69
N THR A 48 -2.06 -8.42 -11.24
CA THR A 48 -2.75 -7.35 -12.01
C THR A 48 -2.21 -5.95 -11.80
N LEU A 49 -1.41 -5.71 -10.76
CA LEU A 49 -0.65 -4.47 -10.68
C LEU A 49 0.64 -4.68 -11.45
N GLY A 50 0.67 -4.16 -12.67
CA GLY A 50 1.88 -4.04 -13.45
C GLY A 50 2.99 -3.44 -12.59
N LYS A 51 4.11 -4.18 -12.50
CA LYS A 51 5.42 -3.74 -12.04
C LYS A 51 5.36 -2.82 -10.82
N THR A 52 5.35 -3.41 -9.62
CA THR A 52 5.69 -2.72 -8.36
C THR A 52 6.79 -1.70 -8.67
N LYS A 53 6.49 -0.41 -8.52
CA LYS A 53 7.39 0.67 -8.93
C LYS A 53 8.62 0.61 -8.02
N LEU A 54 9.61 -0.17 -8.44
CA LEU A 54 10.86 -0.36 -7.69
C LEU A 54 11.48 1.01 -7.48
N SER A 55 11.75 1.35 -6.23
CA SER A 55 12.33 2.63 -5.89
C SER A 55 13.83 2.58 -6.18
N LYS A 56 14.30 3.34 -7.16
CA LYS A 56 15.73 3.47 -7.46
C LYS A 56 16.48 4.29 -6.42
N CYS A 57 17.74 3.98 -6.20
CA CYS A 57 18.68 4.90 -5.57
C CYS A 57 18.92 6.11 -6.49
N HIS A 58 19.25 7.27 -5.92
CA HIS A 58 19.63 8.46 -6.69
C HIS A 58 21.15 8.57 -6.89
N LYS A 59 21.96 7.88 -6.06
CA LYS A 59 23.42 7.81 -6.19
C LYS A 59 23.88 6.69 -7.11
N CYS A 60 23.09 5.63 -7.25
CA CYS A 60 23.43 4.44 -8.04
C CYS A 60 22.19 3.85 -8.74
N LEU A 61 22.40 2.83 -9.57
CA LEU A 61 21.33 2.21 -10.37
C LEU A 61 20.57 1.09 -9.64
N VAL A 62 20.88 0.84 -8.37
CA VAL A 62 20.22 -0.21 -7.57
C VAL A 62 18.75 0.13 -7.36
N ARG A 63 17.91 -0.90 -7.50
CA ARG A 63 16.45 -0.84 -7.38
C ARG A 63 16.02 -1.67 -6.18
N PHE A 64 15.10 -1.14 -5.40
CA PHE A 64 14.61 -1.80 -4.19
C PHE A 64 13.12 -2.11 -4.32
N GLU A 65 12.75 -3.32 -3.89
CA GLU A 65 11.35 -3.72 -3.76
C GLU A 65 10.74 -3.13 -2.49
N HIS A 66 11.52 -3.02 -1.42
CA HIS A 66 11.08 -2.48 -0.15
C HIS A 66 11.80 -1.20 0.26
N HIS A 67 11.06 -0.30 0.92
CA HIS A 67 11.60 0.96 1.42
C HIS A 67 12.73 0.74 2.44
N TYR A 68 12.63 -0.29 3.30
CA TYR A 68 13.64 -0.56 4.32
C TYR A 68 15.01 -0.91 3.70
N GLU A 69 15.01 -1.65 2.59
CA GLU A 69 16.25 -2.04 1.90
C GLU A 69 16.95 -0.82 1.32
N LYS A 70 16.18 0.09 0.72
CA LYS A 70 16.70 1.38 0.25
C LYS A 70 17.28 2.20 1.39
N VAL A 71 16.60 2.28 2.53
CA VAL A 71 17.09 3.05 3.69
C VAL A 71 18.38 2.44 4.25
N LYS A 72 18.49 1.11 4.32
CA LYS A 72 19.73 0.44 4.72
C LYS A 72 20.87 0.76 3.73
N HIS A 73 20.62 0.58 2.44
CA HIS A 73 21.59 0.90 1.39
C HIS A 73 22.06 2.36 1.45
N LEU A 74 21.16 3.32 1.66
CA LEU A 74 21.51 4.74 1.77
C LEU A 74 22.33 5.10 3.01
N LYS A 75 22.40 4.22 4.01
CA LYS A 75 23.30 4.40 5.18
C LYS A 75 24.70 3.87 4.91
N GLU A 76 24.84 2.93 3.97
CA GLU A 76 26.09 2.28 3.60
C GLU A 76 26.77 2.94 2.38
N VAL A 77 26.13 3.96 1.76
CA VAL A 77 26.55 4.66 0.53
C VAL A 77 26.47 6.18 0.69
#